data_AF-A0AAX2KW11-F1
#
_entry.id   AF-A0AAX2KW11-F1
#
_cell.length_a   1.000
_cell.length_b   1.000
_cell.length_c   1.000
_cell.angle_alpha   90.00
_cell.angle_beta   90.00
_cell.angle_gamma   90.00
#
_symmetry.space_group_name_H-M   'P 1'
#
loop_
_entity.id
_entity.type
_entity.pdbx_description
1 polymer ?
#
loop_
_entity_poly.entity_id
_entity_poly.type
_entity_poly.pdbx_seq_one_letter_code
_entity_poly.pdbx_strand_id
1 'polypeptide(L)' 'MQGGIGGSAPPYGHVAVVEYVNSDGSILVSEANVINQGSGTRSWRVLDRATVEQIDFIQGKGA' A
#
# COMPACT_ATOMS: atom_id res chain seq x y z
N MET A 1 -17.17 -4.72 6.83
CA MET A 1 -16.99 -4.88 5.37
C MET A 1 -15.51 -5.10 5.13
N GLN A 2 -15.12 -6.35 4.88
CA GLN A 2 -13.73 -6.74 4.68
C GLN A 2 -13.33 -6.31 3.28
N GLY A 3 -12.60 -5.20 3.18
CA GLY A 3 -12.21 -4.62 1.91
C GLY A 3 -10.86 -5.16 1.44
N GLY A 4 -10.86 -5.83 0.29
CA GLY A 4 -9.70 -6.33 -0.50
C GLY A 4 -8.45 -6.81 0.25
N ILE A 5 -7.32 -6.85 -0.43
CA ILE A 5 -6.03 -7.23 0.18
C ILE A 5 -5.54 -6.05 1.02
N GLY A 6 -5.11 -6.31 2.25
CA GLY A 6 -4.54 -5.29 3.14
C GLY A 6 -5.51 -4.19 3.61
N GLY A 7 -6.83 -4.41 3.52
CA GLY A 7 -7.86 -3.48 4.00
C GLY A 7 -8.35 -2.45 2.97
N SER A 8 -8.01 -2.62 1.69
CA SER A 8 -8.37 -1.69 0.60
C SER A 8 -9.88 -1.51 0.40
N ALA A 9 -10.35 -0.33 0.01
CA ALA A 9 -11.78 -0.04 -0.11
C ALA A 9 -12.41 -0.58 -1.41
N PRO A 10 -13.47 -1.42 -1.36
CA PRO A 10 -14.26 -1.76 -2.55
C PRO A 10 -15.10 -0.56 -3.03
N PRO A 11 -15.38 -0.43 -4.34
CA PRO A 11 -14.89 -1.26 -5.45
C PRO A 11 -13.52 -0.82 -5.98
N TYR A 12 -12.92 0.21 -5.39
CA TYR A 12 -11.80 0.95 -5.99
C TYR A 12 -10.42 0.31 -5.79
N GLY A 13 -10.27 -0.54 -4.77
CA GLY A 13 -8.96 -1.05 -4.36
C GLY A 13 -8.11 0.03 -3.68
N HIS A 14 -6.80 -0.10 -3.77
CA HIS A 14 -5.85 0.86 -3.23
C HIS A 14 -4.49 0.77 -3.96
N VAL A 15 -3.77 1.90 -4.05
CA VAL A 15 -2.39 1.95 -4.53
C VAL A 15 -1.57 2.78 -3.56
N ALA A 16 -0.34 2.34 -3.31
CA ALA A 16 0.63 3.01 -2.46
C ALA A 16 2.00 3.01 -3.14
N VAL A 17 2.91 3.86 -2.65
CA VAL A 17 4.30 3.93 -3.12
C VAL A 17 5.17 3.12 -2.17
N VAL A 18 5.97 2.21 -2.73
CA VAL A 18 6.99 1.47 -1.98
C VAL A 18 8.17 2.39 -1.72
N GLU A 19 8.41 2.72 -0.45
CA GLU A 19 9.53 3.59 -0.03
C GLU A 19 10.77 2.75 0.28
N TYR A 20 10.59 1.56 0.86
CA TYR A 20 11.67 0.67 1.25
C TYR A 20 11.23 -0.80 1.29
N VAL A 21 12.11 -1.71 0.88
CA VAL A 21 11.93 -3.16 0.98
C VAL A 21 12.84 -3.68 2.08
N ASN A 22 12.26 -4.20 3.17
CA ASN A 22 13.01 -4.76 4.29
C ASN A 22 13.61 -6.12 3.93
N SER A 23 14.64 -6.54 4.67
CA SER A 23 15.31 -7.82 4.47
C SER A 23 14.44 -9.05 4.77
N ASP A 24 13.38 -8.90 5.56
CA ASP A 24 12.42 -9.96 5.89
C ASP A 24 11.31 -10.12 4.82
N GLY A 25 11.32 -9.29 3.78
CA GLY A 25 10.33 -9.27 2.71
C GLY A 25 9.09 -8.43 3.02
N SER A 26 9.03 -7.77 4.18
CA SER A 26 8.05 -6.70 4.42
C SER A 26 8.43 -5.43 3.66
N ILE A 27 7.46 -4.54 3.43
CA ILE A 27 7.70 -3.27 2.75
C ILE A 27 7.16 -2.09 3.55
N LEU A 28 7.92 -1.00 3.58
CA LEU A 28 7.41 0.31 3.99
C LEU A 28 6.73 0.97 2.81
N VAL A 29 5.46 1.31 2.97
CA VAL A 29 4.69 2.06 1.96
C VAL A 29 4.33 3.44 2.46
N SER A 30 4.21 4.39 1.53
CA SER A 30 3.51 5.64 1.76
C SER A 30 2.24 5.72 0.91
N GLU A 31 1.18 6.23 1.52
CA GLU A 31 -0.16 6.26 0.92
C GLU A 31 -0.90 7.54 1.36
N ALA A 32 -1.95 7.91 0.64
CA ALA A 32 -2.77 9.08 0.97
C ALA A 32 -4.22 8.68 1.26
N ASN A 33 -4.87 9.45 2.12
CA ASN A 33 -6.30 9.36 2.43
C ASN A 33 -6.74 8.05 3.11
N VAL A 34 -5.83 7.30 3.75
CA VAL A 34 -6.19 6.07 4.50
C VAL A 34 -6.67 6.40 5.92
N ILE A 35 -5.97 7.27 6.65
CA ILE A 35 -6.30 7.63 8.04
C ILE A 35 -7.44 8.67 8.12
N ASN A 36 -7.45 9.64 7.21
CA ASN A 36 -8.49 10.67 7.11
C ASN A 36 -8.90 10.81 5.64
N GLN A 37 -9.99 10.14 5.26
CA GLN A 37 -10.40 10.06 3.86
C GLN A 37 -10.82 11.44 3.33
N GLY A 38 -10.32 11.79 2.14
CA GLY A 38 -10.65 13.06 1.47
C GLY A 38 -9.80 14.27 1.89
N SER A 39 -8.92 14.14 2.87
CA SER A 39 -8.12 15.28 3.38
C SER A 39 -6.80 15.53 2.65
N GLY A 40 -6.31 14.56 1.87
CA GLY A 40 -4.94 14.58 1.35
C GLY A 40 -3.89 14.12 2.37
N THR A 41 -4.29 13.62 3.55
CA THR A 41 -3.35 13.18 4.59
C THR A 41 -2.52 12.01 4.09
N ARG A 42 -1.19 12.18 4.07
CA ARG A 42 -0.22 11.12 3.83
C ARG A 42 0.03 10.34 5.11
N SER A 43 0.08 9.01 4.98
CA SER A 43 0.43 8.08 6.06
C SER A 43 1.43 7.04 5.56
N TRP A 44 2.04 6.34 6.50
CA TRP A 44 2.99 5.27 6.26
C TRP A 44 2.65 4.07 7.13
N ARG A 45 2.94 2.89 6.61
CA ARG A 45 2.87 1.64 7.37
C ARG A 45 3.76 0.59 6.75
N VAL A 46 4.03 -0.45 7.53
CA VAL A 46 4.71 -1.65 7.06
C VAL A 46 3.66 -2.69 6.68
N LEU A 47 3.75 -3.24 5.46
CA LEU A 47 3.01 -4.43 5.06
C LEU A 47 3.89 -5.65 5.32
N ASP A 48 3.33 -6.66 5.99
CA ASP A 48 4.05 -7.90 6.23
C ASP A 48 4.27 -8.69 4.93
N ARG A 49 5.20 -9.64 4.98
CA ARG A 49 5.54 -10.49 3.85
C ARG A 49 4.33 -11.23 3.28
N ALA A 50 3.43 -11.71 4.15
CA ALA A 50 2.24 -12.46 3.73
C ALA A 50 1.28 -11.59 2.89
N THR A 51 1.15 -10.30 3.22
CA THR A 51 0.39 -9.34 2.41
C THR A 51 1.12 -9.02 1.11
N VAL A 52 2.45 -8.86 1.17
CA VAL A 52 3.30 -8.58 0.00
C VAL A 52 3.20 -9.67 -1.07
N GLU A 53 3.10 -10.94 -0.67
CA GLU A 53 2.95 -12.07 -1.60
C GLU A 53 1.61 -12.08 -2.37
N GLN A 54 0.66 -11.21 -2.02
CA GLN A 54 -0.66 -11.13 -2.63
C GLN A 54 -0.87 -9.88 -3.50
N ILE A 55 0.07 -8.94 -3.53
CA ILE A 55 -0.08 -7.65 -4.25
C ILE A 55 0.78 -7.60 -5.52
N ASP A 56 0.39 -6.73 -6.45
CA ASP A 56 1.13 -6.47 -7.67
C ASP A 56 2.09 -5.27 -7.52
N PHE A 57 3.28 -5.37 -8.11
CA PHE A 57 4.25 -4.29 -8.19
C PHE A 57 4.31 -3.72 -9.61
N ILE A 58 4.21 -2.40 -9.72
CA ILE A 58 4.30 -1.69 -11.00
C ILE A 58 5.59 -0.86 -11.01
N GLN A 59 6.55 -1.24 -11.84
CA GLN A 59 7.77 -0.46 -12.07
C GLN A 59 7.48 0.65 -13.08
N GLY A 60 7.62 1.92 -12.66
CA GLY A 60 7.52 3.06 -13.57
C GLY A 60 8.60 3.01 -14.67
N LYS A 61 8.30 3.56 -15.85
CA LYS A 61 9.19 3.50 -17.03
C LYS A 61 10.49 4.32 -16.89
N GLY A 62 10.71 4.99 -15.76
CA GLY A 62 11.75 6.01 -15.61
C GLY A 62 11.40 7.28 -16.39
N ALA A 63 12.09 8.37 -16.07
CA ALA A 63 12.12 9.59 -16.88
C ALA A 63 13.32 9.53 -17.84
#